data_AF-A0A920NU87-F1
#
_entry.id   AF-A0A920NU87-F1
#
_cell.length_a   1.000
_cell.length_b   1.000
_cell.length_c   1.000
_cell.angle_alpha   90.00
_cell.angle_beta   90.00
_cell.angle_gamma   90.00
#
_symmetry.space_group_name_H-M   'P 1'
#
loop_
_entity.id
_entity.type
_entity.pdbx_description
1 polymer ?
#
loop_
_entity_poly.entity_id
_entity_poly.type
_entity_poly.pdbx_seq_one_letter_code
_entity_poly.pdbx_strand_id
1 'polypeptide(L)'
;MPSRLFNPKTEEPFTLSRSRVDNFLECPRCFYLTNRLGIARPSTFPFNLNNAVDELLKMNLMVKKETKPHPIQVENNLNAIPYDIQN
;
A
#
# COMPACT_ATOMS: atom_id res chain seq x y z
N MET A 1 -6.94 0.35 -11.89
CA MET A 1 -5.69 0.43 -12.68
C MET A 1 -5.51 -0.87 -13.44
N PRO A 2 -5.15 -0.85 -14.74
CA PRO A 2 -4.95 -2.08 -15.47
C PRO A 2 -3.78 -2.83 -14.84
N SER A 3 -4.08 -3.96 -14.21
CA SER A 3 -3.08 -4.86 -13.67
C SER A 3 -2.21 -5.36 -14.82
N ARG A 4 -0.88 -5.18 -14.73
CA ARG A 4 0.07 -5.94 -15.55
C ARG A 4 -0.33 -7.42 -15.44
N LEU A 5 -0.72 -8.01 -16.57
CA LEU A 5 -1.15 -9.40 -16.64
C LEU A 5 0.08 -10.30 -16.75
N PHE A 6 0.01 -11.46 -16.12
CA PHE A 6 1.04 -12.47 -16.22
C PHE A 6 1.13 -12.99 -17.65
N ASN A 7 2.34 -13.01 -18.21
CA ASN A 7 2.64 -13.57 -19.52
C ASN A 7 3.64 -14.74 -19.38
N PRO A 8 3.24 -16.00 -19.67
CA PRO A 8 4.13 -17.15 -19.58
C PRO A 8 5.11 -17.23 -20.76
N LYS A 9 4.98 -16.38 -21.78
CA LYS A 9 5.91 -16.33 -22.92
C LYS A 9 7.14 -15.46 -22.64
N THR A 10 7.13 -14.70 -21.55
CA THR A 10 8.22 -13.81 -21.17
C THR A 10 8.92 -14.37 -19.93
N GLU A 11 10.25 -14.33 -19.92
CA GLU A 11 11.06 -14.71 -18.75
C GLU A 11 11.16 -13.58 -17.72
N GLU A 12 10.56 -12.42 -17.99
CA GLU A 12 10.54 -11.29 -17.06
C GLU A 12 9.85 -11.67 -15.74
N PRO A 13 10.43 -11.32 -14.59
CA PRO A 13 9.80 -11.55 -13.29
C PRO A 13 8.43 -10.88 -13.20
N PHE A 14 7.43 -11.66 -12.79
CA PHE A 14 6.09 -11.14 -12.54
C PHE A 14 5.98 -10.60 -11.11
N THR A 15 5.80 -9.29 -10.98
CA THR A 15 5.68 -8.65 -9.67
C THR A 15 4.33 -8.91 -9.03
N LEU A 16 4.36 -9.44 -7.80
CA LEU A 16 3.18 -9.71 -6.99
C LEU A 16 3.17 -8.82 -5.76
N SER A 17 2.01 -8.24 -5.44
CA SER A 17 1.79 -7.59 -4.14
C SER A 17 1.36 -8.61 -3.10
N ARG A 18 1.53 -8.28 -1.81
CA ARG A 18 1.01 -9.09 -0.69
C ARG A 18 -0.46 -9.46 -0.87
N SER A 19 -1.31 -8.50 -1.21
CA SER A 19 -2.76 -8.75 -1.41
C SER A 19 -3.05 -9.71 -2.57
N ARG A 20 -2.17 -9.82 -3.57
CA ARG A 20 -2.30 -10.82 -4.64
C ARG A 20 -1.98 -12.23 -4.14
N VAL A 21 -1.01 -12.35 -3.24
CA VAL A 21 -0.70 -13.63 -2.56
C VAL A 21 -1.89 -14.05 -1.69
N ASP A 22 -2.42 -13.12 -0.89
CA ASP A 22 -3.61 -13.39 -0.06
C ASP A 22 -4.81 -13.85 -0.91
N ASN A 23 -5.06 -13.22 -2.06
CA ASN A 23 -6.11 -13.63 -3.01
C ASN A 23 -5.87 -15.04 -3.58
N PHE A 24 -4.62 -15.43 -3.85
CA PHE A 24 -4.30 -16.80 -4.27
C PHE A 24 -4.62 -17.82 -3.18
N LEU A 25 -4.26 -17.52 -1.93
CA LEU A 25 -4.55 -18.38 -0.78
C LEU A 25 -6.06 -18.52 -0.54
N GLU A 26 -6.82 -17.44 -0.73
CA GLU A 26 -8.28 -17.44 -0.62
C GLU A 26 -8.95 -18.20 -1.78
N CYS A 27 -8.54 -17.94 -3.02
CA CYS A 27 -9.10 -18.58 -4.21
C CYS A 27 -8.12 -18.56 -5.41
N PRO A 28 -7.45 -19.69 -5.69
CA PRO A 28 -6.52 -19.81 -6.82
C PRO A 28 -7.17 -19.50 -8.19
N ARG A 29 -8.45 -19.86 -8.35
CA ARG A 29 -9.21 -19.58 -9.59
C ARG A 29 -9.41 -18.08 -9.80
N CYS A 30 -9.80 -17.34 -8.77
CA CYS A 30 -9.95 -15.87 -8.86
C CYS A 30 -8.61 -15.19 -9.12
N PHE A 31 -7.54 -15.69 -8.52
CA PHE A 31 -6.19 -15.21 -8.80
C PHE A 31 -5.85 -15.40 -10.28
N TYR A 32 -6.09 -16.57 -10.87
CA TYR A 32 -5.85 -16.80 -12.30
C TYR A 32 -6.70 -15.88 -13.19
N LEU A 33 -8.01 -15.78 -12.91
CA LEU A 33 -8.91 -14.90 -13.65
C LEU A 33 -8.44 -13.45 -13.66
N THR A 34 -7.99 -12.94 -12.51
CA THR A 34 -7.50 -11.55 -12.39
C THR A 34 -6.13 -11.37 -13.04
N ASN A 35 -5.16 -12.23 -12.71
CA ASN A 35 -3.76 -12.03 -13.06
C ASN A 35 -3.42 -12.50 -14.47
N ARG A 36 -4.15 -13.46 -15.04
CA ARG A 36 -3.90 -13.98 -16.39
C ARG A 36 -4.93 -13.50 -17.41
N LEU A 37 -6.20 -13.49 -17.03
CA LEU A 37 -7.31 -13.19 -17.95
C LEU A 37 -7.84 -11.76 -17.82
N GLY A 38 -7.38 -10.98 -16.84
CA GLY A 38 -7.79 -9.59 -16.64
C GLY A 38 -9.22 -9.42 -16.12
N ILE A 39 -9.85 -10.50 -15.65
CA ILE A 39 -11.20 -10.46 -15.08
C ILE A 39 -11.08 -10.15 -13.59
N ALA A 40 -11.30 -8.88 -13.24
CA ALA A 40 -11.23 -8.40 -11.87
C ALA A 40 -12.47 -8.79 -11.06
N ARG A 41 -12.29 -8.97 -9.75
CA ARG A 41 -13.42 -9.03 -8.80
C ARG A 41 -14.13 -7.68 -8.73
N PRO A 42 -15.44 -7.64 -8.44
CA PRO A 42 -16.14 -6.40 -8.10
C PRO A 42 -15.40 -5.65 -6.99
N SER A 43 -15.25 -4.33 -7.14
CA SER A 43 -14.60 -3.50 -6.13
C SER A 43 -15.48 -3.37 -4.88
N THR A 44 -14.85 -3.40 -3.71
CA THR A 44 -15.49 -3.01 -2.45
C THR A 44 -15.70 -1.50 -2.41
N PHE A 45 -16.47 -1.03 -1.42
CA PHE A 45 -16.61 0.41 -1.17
C PHE A 45 -15.25 1.06 -0.88
N PRO A 46 -15.04 2.31 -1.33
CA PRO A 46 -13.79 3.03 -1.08
C PRO A 46 -13.65 3.38 0.40
N PHE A 47 -12.42 3.32 0.91
CA PHE A 47 -12.09 3.64 2.31
C PHE A 47 -11.86 5.13 2.54
N ASN A 48 -12.82 5.97 2.14
CA ASN A 48 -12.66 7.44 2.16
C ASN A 48 -12.32 8.00 3.54
N LEU A 49 -12.99 7.51 4.60
CA LEU A 49 -12.69 7.94 5.97
C LEU A 49 -11.26 7.61 6.39
N ASN A 50 -10.80 6.37 6.11
CA ASN A 50 -9.44 5.95 6.46
C ASN A 50 -8.40 6.74 5.68
N ASN A 51 -8.66 7.01 4.40
CA ASN A 51 -7.77 7.83 3.57
C ASN A 51 -7.66 9.26 4.12
N ALA A 52 -8.79 9.87 4.52
CA ALA A 52 -8.79 11.21 5.11
C ALA A 52 -8.04 11.27 6.45
N VAL A 53 -8.21 10.25 7.31
CA VAL A 53 -7.47 10.15 8.57
C VAL A 53 -5.96 10.02 8.33
N ASP A 54 -5.56 9.16 7.38
CA ASP A 54 -4.15 8.97 7.01
C ASP A 54 -3.54 10.25 6.43
N GLU A 55 -4.27 10.96 5.56
CA GLU A 55 -3.84 12.24 5.00
C GLU A 55 -3.64 13.30 6.10
N LEU A 56 -4.62 13.47 6.98
CA LEU A 56 -4.53 14.41 8.10
C LEU A 56 -3.36 14.05 9.03
N LEU A 57 -3.16 12.77 9.34
CA LEU A 57 -2.06 12.34 10.20
C LEU A 57 -0.70 12.66 9.56
N LYS A 58 -0.53 12.37 8.26
CA LYS A 58 0.69 12.71 7.52
C LYS A 58 0.94 14.20 7.52
N MET A 59 -0.07 15.02 7.26
CA MET A 59 0.07 16.47 7.31
C MET A 59 0.52 16.95 8.69
N ASN A 60 -0.10 16.48 9.77
CA ASN A 60 0.26 16.88 11.14
C ASN A 60 1.71 16.52 11.50
N LEU A 61 2.21 15.38 11.02
CA LEU A 61 3.59 14.94 11.27
C LEU A 61 4.60 15.61 10.33
N MET A 62 4.24 15.90 9.07
CA MET A 62 5.13 16.48 8.05
C MET A 62 5.30 18.00 8.14
N VAL A 63 4.34 18.73 8.74
CA VAL A 63 4.46 20.19 8.94
C VAL A 63 5.73 20.55 9.73
N LYS A 64 6.24 19.62 10.54
CA LYS A 64 7.57 19.70 11.15
C LYS A 64 8.59 19.13 10.15
N LYS A 65 8.94 19.91 9.11
CA LYS A 65 10.06 19.62 8.19
C LYS A 65 11.43 19.56 8.87
N GLU A 66 11.48 19.86 10.17
CA GLU A 66 12.65 19.66 10.99
C GLU A 66 12.67 18.19 11.42
N THR A 67 13.82 17.52 11.32
CA THR A 67 14.10 16.16 11.84
C THR A 67 14.08 16.12 13.37
N LYS A 68 13.01 16.65 13.97
CA LYS A 68 12.75 16.69 15.40
C LYS A 68 11.62 15.73 15.75
N PRO A 69 11.70 15.04 16.90
CA PRO A 69 10.61 14.22 17.39
C PRO A 69 9.32 15.04 17.56
N HIS A 70 8.18 14.45 17.21
CA HIS A 70 6.87 15.00 17.52
C HIS A 70 6.64 14.99 19.05
N PRO A 71 5.93 15.98 19.64
CA PRO A 71 5.64 16.00 21.09
C PRO A 71 5.08 14.67 21.61
N ILE A 72 4.15 14.07 20.87
CA ILE A 72 3.59 12.74 21.20
C ILE A 72 4.66 11.64 21.28
N GLN A 73 5.73 11.72 20.48
CA GLN A 73 6.83 10.75 20.53
C GLN A 73 7.69 10.98 21.78
N VAL A 74 7.95 12.24 22.15
CA VAL A 74 8.69 12.59 23.37
C VAL A 74 7.93 12.17 24.63
N GLU A 75 6.64 12.48 24.71
CA GLU A 75 5.76 12.11 25.83
C GLU A 75 5.72 10.59 26.07
N ASN A 76 5.80 9.81 24.99
CA ASN A 76 5.78 8.34 25.03
C ASN A 76 7.17 7.70 25.05
N ASN A 77 8.25 8.48 25.23
CA ASN A 77 9.64 8.00 25.22
C ASN A 77 10.01 7.20 23.95
N LEU A 78 9.45 7.58 22.80
CA LEU A 78 9.71 6.95 21.51
C LEU A 78 10.91 7.60 20.82
N ASN A 79 11.95 6.82 20.54
CA ASN A 79 13.08 7.24 19.73
C ASN A 79 12.73 7.17 18.23
N ALA A 80 11.86 8.10 17.80
CA ALA A 80 11.43 8.21 16.42
C ALA A 80 11.58 9.66 15.95
N ILE A 81 12.18 9.82 14.77
CA ILE A 81 12.24 11.10 14.05
C ILE A 81 11.51 10.93 12.71
N PRO A 82 10.85 11.99 12.19
CA PRO A 82 10.32 11.97 10.84
C PRO A 82 11.43 11.62 9.84
N TYR A 83 11.13 10.72 8.90
CA TYR A 83 12.06 10.36 7.83
C TYR A 83 12.24 11.57 6.90
N ASP A 84 13.48 12.02 6.71
CA ASP A 84 13.80 13.09 5.77
C ASP A 84 13.71 12.53 4.35
N ILE A 85 12.68 12.96 3.62
CA ILE A 85 12.54 12.63 2.20
C ILE A 85 13.49 13.57 1.43
N GLN A 86 14.79 13.31 1.50
CA GLN A 86 15.73 13.91 0.55
C GLN A 86 15.63 13.15 -0.78
N ASN A 87 14.98 13.81 -1.74
CA ASN A 87 14.63 13.39 -3.10
C ASN A 87 13.38 12.52 -3.25
#